data_AF-A0A7I0HSG8-F1
#
_entry.id   AF-A0A7I0HSG8-F1
#
_cell.length_a   1.000
_cell.length_b   1.000
_cell.length_c   1.000
_cell.angle_alpha   90.00
_cell.angle_beta   90.00
_cell.angle_gamma   90.00
#
_symmetry.space_group_name_H-M   'P 1'
#
loop_
_entity.id
_entity.type
_entity.pdbx_description
1 polymer ?
#
loop_
_entity_poly.entity_id
_entity_poly.type
_entity_poly.pdbx_seq_one_letter_code
_entity_poly.pdbx_strand_id
1 'polypeptide(L)'
;MYPLALEQQYGELFREEFAIFASELNRKFLSIAKKYIRENPNTDPRLDTIASQGQNQTEVKHDVSDLLKSLFELRDEYGDFPPRPKFESQIKRNIHQIDAWTRDKTGALIQSQNELMGSPPRAGVSGGDRSQFRVPAVSLPTNESPVIWNRVNETINKNRKIASSAFKSHFADVQSQIEEGIRNGTSYQDIAKKISETTDVSQSRAEFWAKDQAKNFFAEQTKIRQTSAGFPGFYWKTQKDSRVRDTHSDLQDKYFTWDELPFLNRKGLGLVRTKPGDEWGCRCWAEPARGPKENKVNNASQPSIQVQSREPNLSDSLVAKVQVNSKELFVPKVNQSINDLSAIYKVPSSLTPFKVNTMAPKFQKKNVVGYYDPESSVIALNPSSNFGDVIQSTFLHEFGHLIDYQLMGPIGVYGSQSAALASFKTAVVGTKLYDRLKMAYRTGMIMRDGEIIELSKALRDKIPYLLSTEEFFARSHEMYIARKLGSSELLRQIRKKEKMNFVSHYWDDDDFKKVEQVLDKIFNEHGILK
;
A
#
# COMPACT_ATOMS: atom_id res chain seq x y z
N MET A 1 5.90 -19.08 -15.84
CA MET A 1 6.92 -19.23 -14.77
C MET A 1 7.56 -17.89 -14.49
N TYR A 2 7.74 -17.53 -13.22
CA TYR A 2 8.41 -16.29 -12.80
C TYR A 2 9.93 -16.33 -13.09
N PRO A 3 10.54 -15.27 -13.64
CA PRO A 3 11.94 -15.25 -14.05
C PRO A 3 12.90 -14.99 -12.86
N LEU A 4 13.18 -16.02 -12.05
CA LEU A 4 14.07 -15.92 -10.89
C LEU A 4 15.48 -15.42 -11.22
N ALA A 5 16.03 -15.80 -12.38
CA ALA A 5 17.34 -15.33 -12.81
C ALA A 5 17.36 -13.82 -13.06
N LEU A 6 16.31 -13.25 -13.66
CA LEU A 6 16.19 -11.81 -13.87
C LEU A 6 16.00 -11.06 -12.54
N GLU A 7 15.25 -11.63 -11.60
CA GLU A 7 15.14 -11.10 -10.24
C GLU A 7 16.50 -11.05 -9.54
N GLN A 8 17.28 -12.13 -9.62
CA GLN A 8 18.61 -12.21 -9.02
C GLN A 8 19.56 -11.19 -9.63
N GLN A 9 19.63 -11.14 -10.96
CA GLN A 9 20.42 -10.15 -11.71
C GLN A 9 20.05 -8.72 -11.31
N TYR A 10 18.76 -8.44 -11.11
CA TYR A 10 18.31 -7.11 -10.71
C TYR A 10 18.64 -6.78 -9.25
N GLY A 11 18.54 -7.75 -8.35
CA GLY A 11 18.98 -7.60 -6.96
C GLY A 11 20.48 -7.34 -6.86
N GLU A 12 21.28 -8.13 -7.58
CA GLU A 12 22.75 -7.98 -7.65
C GLU A 12 23.15 -6.60 -8.18
N LEU A 13 22.45 -6.09 -9.21
CA LEU A 13 22.66 -4.73 -9.71
C LEU A 13 22.52 -3.67 -8.61
N PHE A 14 21.46 -3.75 -7.78
CA PHE A 14 21.27 -2.81 -6.68
C PHE A 14 22.30 -3.00 -5.57
N ARG A 15 22.64 -4.25 -5.28
CA ARG A 15 23.66 -4.62 -4.31
C ARG A 15 25.02 -4.04 -4.67
N GLU A 16 25.42 -4.15 -5.93
CA GLU A 16 26.69 -3.63 -6.46
C GLU A 16 26.71 -2.10 -6.46
N GLU A 17 25.65 -1.47 -6.95
CA GLU A 17 25.56 0.00 -6.95
C GLU A 17 25.64 0.56 -5.54
N PHE A 18 24.93 -0.07 -4.60
CA PHE A 18 24.98 0.30 -3.20
C PHE A 18 26.37 0.10 -2.59
N ALA A 19 27.04 -1.02 -2.88
CA ALA A 19 28.39 -1.26 -2.37
C ALA A 19 29.41 -0.22 -2.85
N ILE A 20 29.31 0.19 -4.12
CA ILE A 20 30.19 1.23 -4.69
C ILE A 20 29.98 2.55 -3.95
N PHE A 21 28.71 2.95 -3.80
CA PHE A 21 28.34 4.17 -3.07
C PHE A 21 28.80 4.13 -1.61
N ALA A 22 28.45 3.07 -0.88
CA ALA A 22 28.77 2.91 0.53
C ALA A 22 30.29 2.87 0.76
N SER A 23 31.06 2.23 -0.11
CA SER A 23 32.52 2.19 -0.01
C SER A 23 33.15 3.58 -0.15
N GLU A 24 32.66 4.41 -1.07
CA GLU A 24 33.12 5.79 -1.20
C GLU A 24 32.74 6.63 0.02
N LEU A 25 31.50 6.51 0.45
CA LEU A 25 30.95 7.25 1.57
C LEU A 25 31.67 6.91 2.89
N ASN A 26 31.79 5.62 3.19
CA ASN A 26 32.46 5.12 4.39
C ASN A 26 33.93 5.55 4.44
N ARG A 27 34.64 5.55 3.30
CA ARG A 27 36.02 6.05 3.23
C ARG A 27 36.10 7.52 3.64
N LYS A 28 35.20 8.37 3.16
CA LYS A 28 35.18 9.79 3.52
C LYS A 28 34.83 10.01 4.98
N PHE A 29 33.78 9.36 5.47
CA PHE A 29 33.37 9.39 6.87
C PHE A 29 34.50 8.95 7.82
N LEU A 30 35.14 7.82 7.53
CA LEU A 30 36.26 7.31 8.31
C LEU A 30 37.48 8.25 8.26
N SER A 31 37.75 8.88 7.11
CA SER A 31 38.79 9.90 6.99
C SER A 31 38.51 11.11 7.90
N ILE A 32 37.28 11.61 7.91
CA ILE A 32 36.84 12.71 8.78
C ILE A 32 36.96 12.31 10.25
N ALA A 33 36.44 11.14 10.63
CA ALA A 33 36.53 10.64 12.01
C ALA A 33 37.99 10.48 12.46
N LYS A 34 38.85 9.90 11.62
CA LYS A 34 40.29 9.74 11.90
C LYS A 34 40.98 11.09 12.06
N LYS A 35 40.67 12.06 11.20
CA LYS A 35 41.21 13.42 11.27
C LYS A 35 40.80 14.08 12.60
N TYR A 36 39.52 14.00 12.95
CA TYR A 36 38.97 14.56 14.18
C TYR A 36 39.62 13.96 15.44
N ILE A 37 39.73 12.64 15.53
CA ILE A 37 40.37 11.94 16.67
C ILE A 37 41.84 12.37 16.80
N ARG A 38 42.56 12.51 15.67
CA ARG A 38 43.96 12.96 15.67
C ARG A 38 44.11 14.40 16.16
N GLU A 39 43.19 15.29 15.78
CA GLU A 39 43.22 16.71 16.15
C GLU A 39 42.70 16.95 17.57
N ASN A 40 41.96 15.98 18.13
CA ASN A 40 41.38 16.03 19.47
C ASN A 40 41.77 14.78 20.27
N PRO A 41 43.04 14.63 20.70
CA PRO A 41 43.53 13.40 21.33
C PRO A 41 42.73 13.01 22.59
N ASN A 42 42.20 13.97 23.36
CA ASN A 42 41.35 13.69 24.53
C ASN A 42 39.97 13.08 24.18
N THR A 43 39.68 12.83 22.90
CA THR A 43 38.49 12.11 22.43
C THR A 43 38.79 10.66 22.05
N ASP A 44 40.07 10.25 22.05
CA ASP A 44 40.46 8.85 21.86
C ASP A 44 40.28 8.09 23.19
N PRO A 45 39.37 7.11 23.27
CA PRO A 45 39.10 6.35 24.50
C PRO A 45 40.31 5.59 25.01
N ARG A 46 41.27 5.31 24.12
CA ARG A 46 42.52 4.63 24.47
C ARG A 46 43.41 5.48 25.38
N LEU A 47 43.28 6.81 25.34
CA LEU A 47 44.00 7.70 26.25
C LEU A 47 43.40 7.67 27.65
N ASP A 48 42.07 7.63 27.78
CA ASP A 48 41.39 7.52 29.09
C ASP A 48 41.58 6.13 29.73
N THR A 49 41.74 5.08 28.91
CA THR A 49 42.04 3.72 29.40
C THR A 49 43.42 3.65 30.07
N ILE A 50 44.35 4.53 29.70
CA ILE A 50 45.68 4.62 30.33
C ILE A 50 45.62 5.42 31.64
N ALA A 51 44.63 6.30 31.81
CA ALA A 51 44.53 7.23 32.93
C ALA A 51 43.75 6.70 34.15
N SER A 52 43.17 5.50 34.11
CA SER A 52 42.22 5.01 35.12
C SER A 52 42.71 3.79 35.92
N GLN A 53 43.80 3.95 36.65
CA GLN A 53 43.94 3.25 37.94
C GLN A 53 43.37 4.13 39.06
N GLY A 54 42.09 3.94 39.33
CA GLY A 54 41.43 4.38 40.57
C GLY A 54 40.96 5.83 40.59
N GLN A 55 39.80 6.11 39.99
CA GLN A 55 38.83 7.08 40.49
C GLN A 55 37.50 7.00 39.73
N ASN A 56 36.42 7.39 40.41
CA ASN A 56 35.02 7.35 39.95
C ASN A 56 34.86 7.86 38.52
N GLN A 57 34.11 7.10 37.70
CA GLN A 57 33.77 7.42 36.32
C GLN A 57 33.05 8.77 36.21
N THR A 58 33.79 9.84 35.93
CA THR A 58 33.23 11.07 35.36
C THR A 58 32.94 10.83 33.89
N GLU A 59 31.66 10.90 33.49
CA GLU A 59 31.23 10.96 32.08
C GLU A 59 31.90 12.16 31.40
N VAL A 60 32.98 11.92 30.64
CA VAL A 60 33.59 12.95 29.80
C VAL A 60 32.70 13.12 28.58
N LYS A 61 31.97 14.24 28.50
CA LYS A 61 31.23 14.61 27.29
C LYS A 61 32.20 15.22 26.27
N HIS A 62 32.50 14.49 25.20
CA HIS A 62 33.31 14.99 24.09
C HIS A 62 32.51 16.01 23.24
N ASP A 63 33.09 17.18 22.94
CA ASP A 63 32.50 18.18 22.05
C ASP A 63 32.69 17.79 20.58
N VAL A 64 31.61 17.32 19.94
CA VAL A 64 31.60 16.83 18.56
C VAL A 64 31.19 17.91 17.53
N SER A 65 31.13 19.18 17.90
CA SER A 65 30.58 20.24 17.03
C SER A 65 31.33 20.39 15.69
N ASP A 66 32.67 20.34 15.71
CA ASP A 66 33.49 20.44 14.50
C ASP A 66 33.37 19.21 13.59
N LEU A 67 33.25 18.02 14.20
CA LEU A 67 32.93 16.79 13.49
C LEU A 67 31.59 16.93 12.78
N LEU A 68 30.54 17.32 13.51
CA LEU A 68 29.19 17.51 12.95
C LEU A 68 29.21 18.48 11.78
N LYS A 69 29.97 19.58 11.88
CA LYS A 69 30.15 20.52 10.78
C LYS A 69 30.74 19.85 9.54
N SER A 70 31.83 19.10 9.68
CA SER A 70 32.44 18.36 8.57
C SER A 70 31.51 17.27 7.98
N LEU A 71 30.68 16.63 8.82
CA LEU A 71 29.70 15.64 8.36
C LEU A 71 28.52 16.30 7.63
N PHE A 72 28.10 17.49 8.04
CA PHE A 72 27.09 18.27 7.32
C PHE A 72 27.62 18.81 5.99
N GLU A 73 28.86 19.28 5.94
CA GLU A 73 29.52 19.68 4.69
C GLU A 73 29.60 18.49 3.70
N LEU A 74 29.92 17.30 4.21
CA LEU A 74 29.89 16.06 3.42
C LEU A 74 28.49 15.77 2.86
N ARG A 75 27.44 15.93 3.67
CA ARG A 75 26.05 15.76 3.19
C ARG A 75 25.74 16.71 2.04
N ASP A 76 26.16 17.97 2.16
CA ASP A 76 25.89 18.99 1.17
C ASP A 76 26.71 18.76 -0.12
N GLU A 77 27.91 18.17 -0.03
CA GLU A 77 28.70 17.70 -1.18
C GLU A 77 27.98 16.60 -1.98
N TYR A 78 27.31 15.65 -1.30
CA TYR A 78 26.67 14.50 -1.96
C TYR A 78 25.24 14.77 -2.47
N GLY A 79 24.60 15.88 -2.09
CA GLY A 79 23.29 16.30 -2.62
C GLY A 79 22.19 15.24 -2.46
N ASP A 80 21.40 15.00 -3.52
CA ASP A 80 20.26 14.05 -3.55
C ASP A 80 20.67 12.56 -3.67
N PHE A 81 21.96 12.24 -3.55
CA PHE A 81 22.50 10.89 -3.74
C PHE A 81 22.02 10.23 -5.04
N PRO A 82 22.24 10.86 -6.22
CA PRO A 82 21.80 10.28 -7.47
C PRO A 82 22.60 9.00 -7.78
N PRO A 83 21.95 7.92 -8.24
CA PRO A 83 22.68 6.75 -8.72
C PRO A 83 23.48 7.08 -9.99
N ARG A 84 24.48 6.24 -10.31
CA ARG A 84 25.30 6.46 -11.52
C ARG A 84 24.44 6.40 -12.80
N PRO A 85 24.77 7.15 -13.85
CA PRO A 85 24.03 7.08 -15.12
C PRO A 85 23.98 5.67 -15.73
N LYS A 86 25.05 4.87 -15.54
CA LYS A 86 25.10 3.47 -15.97
C LYS A 86 24.05 2.60 -15.25
N PHE A 87 23.79 2.88 -13.98
CA PHE A 87 22.81 2.17 -13.17
C PHE A 87 21.39 2.36 -13.69
N GLU A 88 21.02 3.60 -14.06
CA GLU A 88 19.71 3.87 -14.64
C GLU A 88 19.50 3.10 -15.95
N SER A 89 20.52 3.05 -16.80
CA SER A 89 20.49 2.29 -18.05
C SER A 89 20.35 0.77 -17.80
N GLN A 90 20.99 0.25 -16.76
CA GLN A 90 20.87 -1.14 -16.35
C GLN A 90 19.50 -1.45 -15.72
N ILE A 91 18.90 -0.51 -14.98
CA ILE A 91 17.51 -0.63 -14.51
C ILE A 91 16.57 -0.76 -15.69
N LYS A 92 16.66 0.17 -16.65
CA LYS A 92 15.84 0.16 -17.87
C LYS A 92 15.94 -1.20 -18.57
N ARG A 93 17.17 -1.67 -18.81
CA ARG A 93 17.42 -2.97 -19.44
C ARG A 93 16.76 -4.13 -18.69
N ASN A 94 16.91 -4.22 -17.37
CA ASN A 94 16.31 -5.30 -16.58
C ASN A 94 14.78 -5.25 -16.62
N ILE A 95 14.18 -4.06 -16.48
CA ILE A 95 12.72 -3.89 -16.56
C ILE A 95 12.21 -4.31 -17.95
N HIS A 96 12.90 -3.94 -19.03
CA HIS A 96 12.58 -4.43 -20.37
C HIS A 96 12.72 -5.95 -20.53
N GLN A 97 13.72 -6.57 -19.89
CA GLN A 97 13.87 -8.03 -19.92
C GLN A 97 12.73 -8.73 -19.19
N ILE A 98 12.31 -8.22 -18.03
CA ILE A 98 11.17 -8.75 -17.28
C ILE A 98 9.88 -8.58 -18.08
N ASP A 99 9.69 -7.42 -18.71
CA ASP A 99 8.54 -7.16 -19.57
C ASP A 99 8.51 -8.10 -20.78
N ALA A 100 9.62 -8.22 -21.51
CA ALA A 100 9.76 -9.13 -22.64
C ALA A 100 9.48 -10.59 -22.23
N TRP A 101 9.94 -10.99 -21.05
CA TRP A 101 9.64 -12.31 -20.49
C TRP A 101 8.14 -12.49 -20.23
N THR A 102 7.45 -11.50 -19.66
CA THR A 102 5.99 -11.59 -19.43
C THR A 102 5.22 -11.72 -20.74
N ARG A 103 5.67 -11.01 -21.79
CA ARG A 103 5.12 -11.08 -23.14
C ARG A 103 5.30 -12.47 -23.76
N ASP A 104 6.54 -12.99 -23.74
CA ASP A 104 6.88 -14.33 -24.25
C ASP A 104 6.05 -15.41 -23.56
N LYS A 105 6.00 -15.41 -22.22
CA LYS A 105 5.28 -16.45 -21.48
C LYS A 105 3.77 -16.39 -21.65
N THR A 106 3.20 -15.19 -21.75
CA THR A 106 1.76 -15.06 -22.05
C THR A 106 1.47 -15.54 -23.47
N GLY A 107 2.29 -15.17 -24.45
CA GLY A 107 2.16 -15.60 -25.85
C GLY A 107 2.29 -17.10 -26.04
N ALA A 108 3.33 -17.72 -25.48
CA ALA A 108 3.55 -19.16 -25.57
C ALA A 108 2.37 -19.97 -24.97
N LEU A 109 1.77 -19.48 -23.88
CA LEU A 109 0.61 -20.13 -23.27
C LEU A 109 -0.66 -19.97 -24.11
N ILE A 110 -0.86 -18.82 -24.74
CA ILE A 110 -1.97 -18.62 -25.70
C ILE A 110 -1.80 -19.57 -26.89
N GLN A 111 -0.59 -19.65 -27.46
CA GLN A 111 -0.30 -20.53 -28.58
C GLN A 111 -0.56 -22.00 -28.24
N SER A 112 -0.03 -22.46 -27.10
CA SER A 112 -0.25 -23.84 -26.64
C SER A 112 -1.74 -24.15 -26.42
N GLN A 113 -2.53 -23.20 -25.88
CA GLN A 113 -3.98 -23.39 -25.77
C GLN A 113 -4.67 -23.47 -27.13
N ASN A 114 -4.29 -22.62 -28.09
CA ASN A 114 -4.84 -22.65 -29.44
C ASN A 114 -4.54 -23.98 -30.15
N GLU A 115 -3.32 -24.51 -30.00
CA GLU A 115 -2.92 -25.82 -30.54
C GLU A 115 -3.71 -26.98 -29.91
N LEU A 116 -3.95 -26.94 -28.59
CA LEU A 116 -4.80 -27.91 -27.89
C LEU A 116 -6.25 -27.83 -28.34
N MET A 117 -6.78 -26.64 -28.65
CA MET A 117 -8.13 -26.46 -29.17
C MET A 117 -8.27 -26.81 -30.66
N GLY A 118 -7.20 -26.73 -31.44
CA GLY A 118 -7.16 -27.11 -32.87
C GLY A 118 -6.90 -28.60 -33.13
N SER A 119 -6.54 -29.36 -32.09
CA SER A 119 -6.27 -30.81 -32.21
C SER A 119 -7.58 -31.61 -32.36
N PRO A 120 -7.67 -32.59 -33.28
CA PRO A 120 -8.87 -33.42 -33.40
C PRO A 120 -9.13 -34.17 -32.08
N PRO A 121 -10.41 -34.31 -31.66
CA PRO A 121 -10.74 -35.01 -30.42
C PRO A 121 -10.24 -36.46 -30.48
N ARG A 122 -9.78 -37.00 -29.33
CA ARG A 122 -9.40 -38.41 -29.22
C ARG A 122 -10.56 -39.30 -29.73
N ALA A 123 -10.22 -40.28 -30.57
CA ALA A 123 -11.20 -41.18 -31.19
C ALA A 123 -12.13 -41.79 -30.12
N GLY A 124 -13.45 -41.55 -30.24
CA GLY A 124 -14.46 -42.10 -29.34
C GLY A 124 -15.55 -41.14 -28.85
N VAL A 125 -15.49 -39.83 -29.17
CA VAL A 125 -16.54 -38.87 -28.78
C VAL A 125 -17.41 -38.52 -29.99
N SER A 126 -18.56 -39.17 -30.13
CA SER A 126 -19.56 -38.88 -31.16
C SER A 126 -20.73 -38.07 -30.56
N GLY A 127 -20.98 -36.86 -31.06
CA GLY A 127 -22.27 -36.19 -30.88
C GLY A 127 -22.26 -34.76 -30.28
N GLY A 128 -21.50 -33.83 -30.86
CA GLY A 128 -21.67 -32.40 -30.56
C GLY A 128 -21.47 -31.54 -31.81
N ASP A 129 -22.35 -30.56 -32.02
CA ASP A 129 -22.24 -29.59 -33.11
C ASP A 129 -20.94 -28.78 -32.97
N ARG A 130 -20.03 -29.01 -33.92
CA ARG A 130 -18.69 -28.41 -33.96
C ARG A 130 -18.70 -26.90 -34.19
N SER A 131 -19.84 -26.30 -34.57
CA SER A 131 -19.97 -24.86 -34.78
C SER A 131 -20.06 -24.07 -33.47
N GLN A 132 -20.50 -24.70 -32.38
CA GLN A 132 -20.69 -24.05 -31.07
C GLN A 132 -19.42 -23.95 -30.23
N PHE A 133 -18.35 -24.67 -30.59
CA PHE A 133 -17.10 -24.74 -29.82
C PHE A 133 -15.93 -24.02 -30.53
N ARG A 134 -16.20 -22.91 -31.22
CA ARG A 134 -15.14 -21.99 -31.68
C ARG A 134 -15.02 -20.83 -30.69
N VAL A 135 -14.06 -20.92 -29.77
CA VAL A 135 -13.60 -19.74 -29.03
C VAL A 135 -12.83 -18.86 -30.03
N PRO A 136 -13.11 -17.54 -30.14
CA PRO A 136 -12.39 -16.66 -31.04
C PRO A 136 -10.88 -16.73 -30.80
N ALA A 137 -10.09 -16.82 -31.88
CA ALA A 137 -8.64 -16.71 -31.79
C ALA A 137 -8.32 -15.35 -31.16
N VAL A 138 -7.77 -15.36 -29.94
CA VAL A 138 -7.30 -14.15 -29.28
C VAL A 138 -6.02 -13.73 -29.98
N SER A 139 -6.05 -12.61 -30.71
CA SER A 139 -4.82 -11.98 -31.16
C SER A 139 -4.25 -11.16 -29.99
N LEU A 140 -2.96 -11.33 -29.73
CA LEU A 140 -2.25 -10.35 -28.91
C LEU A 140 -2.11 -9.06 -29.74
N PRO A 141 -2.40 -7.88 -29.17
CA PRO A 141 -2.05 -6.63 -29.83
C PRO A 141 -0.54 -6.63 -30.10
N THR A 142 -0.16 -6.61 -31.37
CA THR A 142 1.24 -6.49 -31.81
C THR A 142 1.79 -5.08 -31.52
N ASN A 143 0.90 -4.10 -31.44
CA ASN A 143 1.20 -2.73 -31.03
C ASN A 143 0.97 -2.61 -29.52
N GLU A 144 2.05 -2.42 -28.76
CA GLU A 144 1.98 -2.31 -27.30
C GLU A 144 1.18 -1.06 -26.89
N SER A 145 0.17 -1.28 -26.03
CA SER A 145 -0.68 -0.20 -25.52
C SER A 145 0.16 0.86 -24.80
N PRO A 146 -0.14 2.17 -24.95
CA PRO A 146 0.51 3.25 -24.20
C PRO A 146 0.51 3.03 -22.68
N VAL A 147 -0.48 2.30 -22.15
CA VAL A 147 -0.59 1.92 -20.73
C VAL A 147 0.61 1.10 -20.26
N ILE A 148 1.10 0.17 -21.10
CA ILE A 148 2.23 -0.72 -20.79
C ILE A 148 3.53 0.10 -20.70
N TRP A 149 3.74 1.00 -21.68
CA TRP A 149 4.93 1.86 -21.73
C TRP A 149 4.97 2.91 -20.62
N ASN A 150 3.83 3.53 -20.29
CA ASN A 150 3.73 4.44 -19.15
C ASN A 150 4.13 3.72 -17.85
N ARG A 151 3.68 2.48 -17.66
CA ARG A 151 4.01 1.69 -16.47
C ARG A 151 5.48 1.31 -16.35
N VAL A 152 6.14 1.01 -17.46
CA VAL A 152 7.58 0.77 -17.51
C VAL A 152 8.33 2.02 -17.03
N ASN A 153 7.99 3.20 -17.56
CA ASN A 153 8.60 4.47 -17.18
C ASN A 153 8.33 4.85 -15.71
N GLU A 154 7.11 4.64 -15.23
CA GLU A 154 6.77 4.80 -13.80
C GLU A 154 7.62 3.90 -12.91
N THR A 155 7.82 2.65 -13.29
CA THR A 155 8.60 1.67 -12.52
C THR A 155 10.06 2.06 -12.47
N ILE A 156 10.64 2.50 -13.61
CA ILE A 156 12.01 3.02 -13.66
C ILE A 156 12.17 4.22 -12.71
N ASN A 157 11.25 5.18 -12.75
CA ASN A 157 11.27 6.36 -11.89
C ASN A 157 11.10 6.00 -10.41
N LYS A 158 10.19 5.08 -10.08
CA LYS A 158 9.98 4.57 -8.72
C LYS A 158 11.26 3.90 -8.19
N ASN A 159 11.90 3.08 -9.01
CA ASN A 159 13.10 2.33 -8.61
C ASN A 159 14.30 3.28 -8.43
N ARG A 160 14.42 4.32 -9.27
CA ARG A 160 15.39 5.40 -9.06
C ARG A 160 15.18 6.10 -7.71
N LYS A 161 13.93 6.42 -7.34
CA LYS A 161 13.61 7.05 -6.05
C LYS A 161 13.92 6.12 -4.87
N ILE A 162 13.65 4.82 -4.99
CA ILE A 162 13.97 3.83 -3.96
C ILE A 162 15.49 3.75 -3.75
N ALA A 163 16.28 3.73 -4.83
CA ALA A 163 17.74 3.73 -4.73
C ALA A 163 18.27 4.97 -4.00
N SER A 164 17.84 6.17 -4.42
CA SER A 164 18.22 7.43 -3.76
C SER A 164 17.79 7.45 -2.28
N SER A 165 16.59 6.97 -1.96
CA SER A 165 16.13 6.86 -0.57
C SER A 165 16.97 5.88 0.26
N ALA A 166 17.40 4.75 -0.32
CA ALA A 166 18.26 3.78 0.35
C ALA A 166 19.64 4.39 0.66
N PHE A 167 20.22 5.12 -0.30
CA PHE A 167 21.49 5.84 -0.10
C PHE A 167 21.38 6.91 0.98
N LYS A 168 20.31 7.71 0.97
CA LYS A 168 20.05 8.73 1.99
C LYS A 168 19.89 8.13 3.39
N SER A 169 19.16 7.02 3.51
CA SER A 169 19.02 6.30 4.78
C SER A 169 20.37 5.82 5.29
N HIS A 170 21.17 5.20 4.42
CA HIS A 170 22.48 4.70 4.79
C HIS A 170 23.44 5.80 5.25
N PHE A 171 23.42 6.96 4.57
CA PHE A 171 24.17 8.13 5.00
C PHE A 171 23.82 8.53 6.43
N ALA A 172 22.53 8.63 6.74
CA ALA A 172 22.06 9.00 8.07
C ALA A 172 22.45 7.94 9.12
N ASP A 173 22.36 6.66 8.77
CA ASP A 173 22.75 5.56 9.67
C ASP A 173 24.25 5.62 9.99
N VAL A 174 25.12 5.78 8.98
CA VAL A 174 26.58 5.89 9.16
C VAL A 174 26.96 7.15 9.94
N GLN A 175 26.34 8.29 9.64
CA GLN A 175 26.52 9.54 10.38
C GLN A 175 26.21 9.32 11.86
N SER A 176 25.06 8.72 12.17
CA SER A 176 24.65 8.43 13.55
C SER A 176 25.63 7.49 14.26
N GLN A 177 26.17 6.46 13.58
CA GLN A 177 27.14 5.55 14.18
C GLN A 177 28.46 6.24 14.56
N ILE A 178 28.89 7.21 13.77
CA ILE A 178 30.11 7.99 14.04
C ILE A 178 29.90 8.98 15.17
N GLU A 179 28.77 9.69 15.15
CA GLU A 179 28.39 10.63 16.21
C GLU A 179 28.29 9.92 17.56
N GLU A 180 27.55 8.81 17.61
CA GLU A 180 27.41 7.99 18.81
C GLU A 180 28.75 7.37 19.23
N GLY A 181 29.52 6.86 18.27
CA GLY A 181 30.81 6.27 18.51
C GLY A 181 31.77 7.24 19.20
N ILE A 182 31.89 8.46 18.68
CA ILE A 182 32.80 9.46 19.25
C ILE A 182 32.25 10.01 20.58
N ARG A 183 30.95 10.26 20.69
CA ARG A 183 30.33 10.74 21.94
C ARG A 183 30.50 9.76 23.10
N ASN A 184 30.44 8.47 22.81
CA ASN A 184 30.53 7.41 23.81
C ASN A 184 31.97 6.93 24.04
N GLY A 185 32.96 7.58 23.43
CA GLY A 185 34.34 7.11 23.51
C GLY A 185 34.49 5.67 22.99
N THR A 186 34.03 5.40 21.78
CA THR A 186 34.27 4.13 21.07
C THR A 186 35.54 4.22 20.23
N SER A 187 36.33 3.14 20.18
CA SER A 187 37.58 3.16 19.40
C SER A 187 37.33 3.32 17.91
N TYR A 188 38.25 3.94 17.18
CA TYR A 188 38.15 4.08 15.72
C TYR A 188 37.94 2.74 14.99
N GLN A 189 38.57 1.67 15.48
CA GLN A 189 38.41 0.33 14.90
C GLN A 189 37.00 -0.21 15.10
N ASP A 190 36.41 0.00 16.27
CA ASP A 190 35.04 -0.41 16.57
C ASP A 190 34.01 0.44 15.83
N ILE A 191 34.27 1.74 15.66
CA ILE A 191 33.45 2.61 14.80
C ILE A 191 33.49 2.09 13.36
N ALA A 192 34.67 1.81 12.81
CA ALA A 192 34.81 1.26 11.46
C ALA A 192 34.10 -0.09 11.31
N LYS A 193 34.16 -0.95 12.33
CA LYS A 193 33.43 -2.21 12.36
C LYS A 193 31.92 -2.00 12.35
N LYS A 194 31.37 -1.13 13.21
CA LYS A 194 29.93 -0.80 13.24
C LYS A 194 29.43 -0.23 11.91
N ILE A 195 30.23 0.61 11.27
CA ILE A 195 29.91 1.14 9.93
C ILE A 195 29.86 0.02 8.89
N SER A 196 30.83 -0.91 8.92
CA SER A 196 30.81 -2.08 8.03
C SER A 196 29.55 -2.92 8.22
N GLU A 197 29.20 -3.25 9.48
CA GLU A 197 28.00 -4.02 9.81
C GLU A 197 26.71 -3.30 9.36
N THR A 198 26.64 -1.98 9.58
CA THR A 198 25.52 -1.14 9.10
C THR A 198 25.42 -1.19 7.57
N THR A 199 26.56 -1.13 6.89
CA THR A 199 26.64 -1.19 5.42
C THR A 199 26.12 -2.51 4.88
N ASP A 200 26.52 -3.64 5.48
CA ASP A 200 26.08 -4.97 5.06
C ASP A 200 24.56 -5.12 5.17
N VAL A 201 23.97 -4.57 6.24
CA VAL A 201 22.51 -4.55 6.44
C VAL A 201 21.82 -3.66 5.41
N SER A 202 22.31 -2.44 5.18
CA SER A 202 21.73 -1.52 4.20
C SER A 202 21.83 -2.07 2.78
N GLN A 203 22.94 -2.72 2.44
CA GLN A 203 23.16 -3.39 1.15
C GLN A 203 22.17 -4.54 0.95
N SER A 204 22.00 -5.40 1.97
CA SER A 204 21.04 -6.50 1.93
C SER A 204 19.59 -6.01 1.80
N ARG A 205 19.26 -4.89 2.45
CA ARG A 205 17.95 -4.24 2.34
C ARG A 205 17.70 -3.68 0.92
N ALA A 206 18.71 -3.05 0.32
CA ALA A 206 18.61 -2.53 -1.04
C ALA A 206 18.39 -3.66 -2.07
N GLU A 207 19.15 -4.75 -1.96
CA GLU A 207 18.97 -5.95 -2.77
C GLU A 207 17.54 -6.51 -2.62
N PHE A 208 17.08 -6.67 -1.39
CA PHE A 208 15.74 -7.18 -1.10
C PHE A 208 14.63 -6.31 -1.70
N TRP A 209 14.71 -4.99 -1.56
CA TRP A 209 13.76 -4.06 -2.15
C TRP A 209 13.76 -4.12 -3.68
N ALA A 210 14.93 -4.24 -4.31
CA ALA A 210 15.02 -4.37 -5.76
C ALA A 210 14.33 -5.65 -6.27
N LYS A 211 14.59 -6.78 -5.62
CA LYS A 211 13.93 -8.06 -5.92
C LYS A 211 12.42 -7.96 -5.74
N ASP A 212 11.97 -7.28 -4.69
CA ASP A 212 10.56 -7.01 -4.44
C ASP A 212 9.90 -6.16 -5.54
N GLN A 213 10.56 -5.08 -5.97
CA GLN A 213 10.04 -4.23 -7.06
C GLN A 213 9.98 -4.98 -8.39
N ALA A 214 10.99 -5.82 -8.70
CA ALA A 214 10.97 -6.66 -9.91
C ALA A 214 9.79 -7.65 -9.89
N LYS A 215 9.47 -8.24 -8.73
CA LYS A 215 8.31 -9.12 -8.55
C LYS A 215 6.99 -8.41 -8.75
N ASN A 216 6.84 -7.28 -8.08
CA ASN A 216 5.63 -6.46 -8.18
C ASN A 216 5.41 -6.04 -9.64
N PHE A 217 6.46 -5.54 -10.30
CA PHE A 217 6.39 -5.19 -11.73
C PHE A 217 5.99 -6.37 -12.61
N PHE A 218 6.62 -7.53 -12.44
CA PHE A 218 6.26 -8.75 -13.17
C PHE A 218 4.79 -9.13 -12.97
N ALA A 219 4.29 -9.08 -11.74
CA ALA A 219 2.91 -9.42 -11.40
C ALA A 219 1.90 -8.48 -12.07
N GLU A 220 2.16 -7.17 -12.04
CA GLU A 220 1.34 -6.17 -12.70
C GLU A 220 1.34 -6.34 -14.22
N GLN A 221 2.52 -6.52 -14.84
CA GLN A 221 2.61 -6.76 -16.28
C GLN A 221 1.90 -8.05 -16.68
N THR A 222 2.02 -9.09 -15.86
CA THR A 222 1.31 -10.35 -16.08
C THR A 222 -0.20 -10.14 -16.04
N LYS A 223 -0.72 -9.42 -15.04
CA LYS A 223 -2.16 -9.08 -14.95
C LYS A 223 -2.62 -8.35 -16.21
N ILE A 224 -1.96 -7.24 -16.56
CA ILE A 224 -2.32 -6.40 -17.71
C ILE A 224 -2.34 -7.21 -19.00
N ARG A 225 -1.31 -8.03 -19.23
CA ARG A 225 -1.20 -8.83 -20.46
C ARG A 225 -2.24 -9.93 -20.53
N GLN A 226 -2.53 -10.60 -19.42
CA GLN A 226 -3.55 -11.64 -19.37
C GLN A 226 -4.95 -11.06 -19.56
N THR A 227 -5.29 -9.97 -18.88
CA THR A 227 -6.60 -9.31 -19.05
C THR A 227 -6.75 -8.72 -20.43
N SER A 228 -5.70 -8.13 -21.01
CA SER A 228 -5.72 -7.63 -22.40
C SER A 228 -5.88 -8.75 -23.43
N ALA A 229 -5.38 -9.95 -23.11
CA ALA A 229 -5.61 -11.16 -23.90
C ALA A 229 -6.98 -11.83 -23.61
N GLY A 230 -7.86 -11.21 -22.82
CA GLY A 230 -9.19 -11.71 -22.54
C GLY A 230 -9.24 -12.93 -21.61
N PHE A 231 -8.21 -13.16 -20.80
CA PHE A 231 -8.26 -14.17 -19.74
C PHE A 231 -9.01 -13.61 -18.52
N PRO A 232 -10.13 -14.24 -18.08
CA PRO A 232 -10.88 -13.83 -16.90
C PRO A 232 -10.13 -14.14 -15.58
N GLY A 233 -9.12 -15.01 -15.61
CA GLY A 233 -8.42 -15.44 -14.40
C GLY A 233 -7.13 -16.20 -14.66
N PHE A 234 -6.66 -16.87 -13.61
CA PHE A 234 -5.39 -17.57 -13.60
C PHE A 234 -5.38 -18.72 -12.59
N TYR A 235 -4.48 -19.68 -12.81
CA TYR A 235 -4.06 -20.61 -11.77
C TYR A 235 -2.92 -20.01 -10.96
N TRP A 236 -3.05 -20.07 -9.65
CA TRP A 236 -1.96 -19.67 -8.76
C TRP A 236 -0.84 -20.71 -8.80
N LYS A 237 0.36 -20.27 -9.20
CA LYS A 237 1.54 -21.13 -9.26
C LYS A 237 2.60 -20.62 -8.32
N THR A 238 3.23 -21.52 -7.60
CA THR A 238 4.37 -21.25 -6.74
C THR A 238 5.66 -21.79 -7.39
N GLN A 239 6.81 -21.33 -6.91
CA GLN A 239 8.12 -21.90 -7.26
C GLN A 239 8.37 -23.28 -6.61
N LYS A 240 7.47 -23.75 -5.73
CA LYS A 240 7.55 -25.04 -5.03
C LYS A 240 8.86 -25.26 -4.26
N ASP A 241 9.48 -24.20 -3.76
CA ASP A 241 10.66 -24.26 -2.90
C ASP A 241 10.32 -23.95 -1.44
N SER A 242 11.24 -24.28 -0.53
CA SER A 242 11.07 -24.13 0.92
C SER A 242 10.85 -22.70 1.42
N ARG A 243 11.06 -21.68 0.58
CA ARG A 243 10.81 -20.26 0.95
C ARG A 243 9.40 -19.80 0.57
N VAL A 244 8.62 -20.62 -0.11
CA VAL A 244 7.20 -20.35 -0.34
C VAL A 244 6.48 -20.45 1.01
N ARG A 245 5.73 -19.42 1.37
CA ARG A 245 4.91 -19.42 2.60
C ARG A 245 3.84 -20.49 2.49
N ASP A 246 3.52 -21.17 3.59
CA ASP A 246 2.48 -22.21 3.63
C ASP A 246 1.15 -21.70 3.05
N THR A 247 0.75 -20.48 3.44
CA THR A 247 -0.46 -19.82 2.94
C THR A 247 -0.48 -19.63 1.41
N HIS A 248 0.68 -19.46 0.78
CA HIS A 248 0.80 -19.37 -0.67
C HIS A 248 0.86 -20.75 -1.33
N SER A 249 1.48 -21.72 -0.64
CA SER A 249 1.54 -23.12 -1.06
C SER A 249 0.12 -23.69 -1.15
N ASP A 250 -0.75 -23.36 -0.19
CA ASP A 250 -2.15 -23.77 -0.15
C ASP A 250 -2.96 -23.30 -1.36
N LEU A 251 -2.51 -22.26 -2.06
CA LEU A 251 -3.15 -21.74 -3.26
C LEU A 251 -2.68 -22.43 -4.54
N GLN A 252 -1.62 -23.24 -4.47
CA GLN A 252 -1.05 -23.94 -5.63
C GLN A 252 -2.12 -24.64 -6.47
N ASP A 253 -2.11 -24.37 -7.77
CA ASP A 253 -3.01 -24.94 -8.78
C ASP A 253 -4.51 -24.63 -8.59
N LYS A 254 -4.87 -23.72 -7.69
CA LYS A 254 -6.25 -23.21 -7.56
C LYS A 254 -6.49 -22.08 -8.56
N TYR A 255 -7.69 -22.08 -9.14
CA TYR A 255 -8.14 -21.06 -10.08
C TYR A 255 -8.72 -19.86 -9.33
N PHE A 256 -8.34 -18.66 -9.76
CA PHE A 256 -8.89 -17.39 -9.29
C PHE A 256 -9.18 -16.49 -10.49
N THR A 257 -10.22 -15.67 -10.41
CA THR A 257 -10.45 -14.62 -11.40
C THR A 257 -9.59 -13.40 -11.06
N TRP A 258 -9.33 -12.56 -12.06
CA TRP A 258 -8.64 -11.28 -11.82
C TRP A 258 -9.49 -10.30 -11.01
N ASP A 259 -10.80 -10.52 -10.96
CA ASP A 259 -11.78 -9.74 -10.19
C ASP A 259 -11.97 -10.26 -8.75
N GLU A 260 -11.71 -11.55 -8.48
CA GLU A 260 -11.88 -12.18 -7.16
C GLU A 260 -10.61 -12.92 -6.71
N LEU A 261 -9.59 -12.15 -6.30
CA LEU A 261 -8.31 -12.67 -5.82
C LEU A 261 -8.44 -13.49 -4.52
N PRO A 262 -7.53 -14.40 -4.16
CA PRO A 262 -7.59 -15.11 -2.87
C PRO A 262 -7.30 -14.18 -1.68
N PHE A 263 -7.91 -14.48 -0.53
CA PHE A 263 -7.55 -13.84 0.73
C PHE A 263 -6.33 -14.53 1.36
N LEU A 264 -5.32 -13.73 1.69
CA LEU A 264 -4.14 -14.19 2.42
C LEU A 264 -3.90 -13.33 3.65
N ASN A 265 -3.47 -13.96 4.74
CA ASN A 265 -3.09 -13.24 5.96
C ASN A 265 -1.69 -12.65 5.80
N ARG A 266 -1.63 -11.38 5.40
CA ARG A 266 -0.40 -10.63 5.23
C ARG A 266 0.12 -10.15 6.57
N LYS A 267 1.35 -10.53 6.91
CA LYS A 267 2.01 -10.10 8.16
C LYS A 267 2.05 -8.57 8.24
N GLY A 268 1.42 -8.01 9.28
CA GLY A 268 1.33 -6.56 9.53
C GLY A 268 0.15 -5.83 8.89
N LEU A 269 -0.58 -6.48 7.96
CA LEU A 269 -1.75 -5.92 7.26
C LEU A 269 -3.04 -6.71 7.50
N GLY A 270 -2.94 -7.93 8.06
CA GLY A 270 -4.09 -8.79 8.28
C GLY A 270 -4.54 -9.48 7.00
N LEU A 271 -5.82 -9.84 6.90
CA LEU A 271 -6.33 -10.56 5.74
C LEU A 271 -6.57 -9.60 4.58
N VAL A 272 -5.84 -9.78 3.47
CA VAL A 272 -5.92 -8.93 2.29
C VAL A 272 -6.10 -9.80 1.06
N ARG A 273 -6.91 -9.37 0.10
CA ARG A 273 -6.96 -9.95 -1.24
C ARG A 273 -5.59 -9.74 -1.89
N THR A 274 -4.96 -10.82 -2.33
CA THR A 274 -3.54 -10.80 -2.69
C THR A 274 -3.39 -11.52 -4.01
N LYS A 275 -2.77 -10.89 -5.02
CA LYS A 275 -2.35 -11.59 -6.24
C LYS A 275 -0.92 -12.12 -6.08
N PRO A 276 -0.51 -13.09 -6.93
CA PRO A 276 0.89 -13.51 -6.96
C PRO A 276 1.81 -12.31 -7.17
N GLY A 277 2.75 -12.07 -6.26
CA GLY A 277 3.70 -10.96 -6.32
C GLY A 277 3.44 -9.75 -5.39
N ASP A 278 2.28 -9.69 -4.70
CA ASP A 278 1.94 -8.56 -3.81
C ASP A 278 2.65 -8.58 -2.45
N GLU A 279 2.92 -9.79 -1.94
CA GLU A 279 3.66 -9.94 -0.71
C GLU A 279 5.16 -9.78 -0.92
N TRP A 280 5.82 -9.24 0.09
CA TRP A 280 7.26 -9.05 0.06
C TRP A 280 7.98 -10.38 -0.16
N GLY A 281 8.93 -10.41 -1.08
CA GLY A 281 9.68 -11.63 -1.40
C GLY A 281 8.84 -12.80 -1.94
N CYS A 282 7.59 -12.56 -2.37
CA CYS A 282 6.70 -13.60 -2.91
C CYS A 282 7.37 -14.40 -4.05
N ARG A 283 7.13 -15.72 -4.11
CA ARG A 283 7.69 -16.59 -5.16
C ARG A 283 6.58 -17.25 -5.98
N CYS A 284 5.49 -16.51 -6.19
CA CYS A 284 4.30 -16.97 -6.89
C CYS A 284 4.11 -16.22 -8.21
N TRP A 285 3.42 -16.83 -9.16
CA TRP A 285 3.02 -16.21 -10.42
C TRP A 285 1.64 -16.69 -10.87
N ALA A 286 1.01 -15.91 -11.73
CA ALA A 286 -0.30 -16.20 -12.31
C ALA A 286 -0.14 -16.91 -13.66
N GLU A 287 -0.63 -18.15 -13.78
CA GLU A 287 -0.72 -18.86 -15.06
C GLU A 287 -2.10 -18.59 -15.70
N PRO A 288 -2.18 -17.95 -16.88
CA PRO A 288 -3.44 -17.55 -17.50
C PRO A 288 -4.40 -18.72 -17.70
N ALA A 289 -5.67 -18.53 -17.34
CA ALA A 289 -6.70 -19.54 -17.47
C ALA A 289 -8.09 -18.94 -17.74
N ARG A 290 -8.89 -19.63 -18.55
CA ARG A 290 -10.28 -19.23 -18.86
C ARG A 290 -11.31 -19.70 -17.84
N GLY A 291 -10.96 -20.68 -17.01
CA GLY A 291 -11.85 -21.26 -16.01
C GLY A 291 -11.15 -22.38 -15.23
N PRO A 292 -11.80 -22.91 -14.18
CA PRO A 292 -11.31 -24.04 -13.41
C PRO A 292 -11.26 -25.33 -14.26
N LYS A 293 -10.28 -26.20 -14.01
CA LYS A 293 -10.18 -27.51 -14.63
C LYS A 293 -11.31 -28.36 -14.08
N GLU A 294 -12.15 -28.91 -14.95
CA GLU A 294 -13.21 -29.83 -14.53
C GLU A 294 -12.61 -31.02 -13.79
N ASN A 295 -12.96 -31.15 -12.51
CA ASN A 295 -12.75 -32.39 -11.78
C ASN A 295 -13.88 -33.34 -12.20
N LYS A 296 -13.54 -34.49 -12.81
CA LYS A 296 -14.49 -35.59 -12.96
C LYS A 296 -14.90 -36.08 -11.57
N VAL A 297 -16.02 -35.59 -11.06
CA VAL A 297 -16.69 -36.12 -9.86
C VAL A 297 -18.16 -36.32 -10.19
N ASN A 298 -18.62 -37.55 -10.00
CA ASN A 298 -19.95 -38.04 -10.32
C ASN A 298 -21.03 -37.50 -9.35
N ASN A 299 -22.24 -37.24 -9.91
CA ASN A 299 -23.56 -37.14 -9.27
C ASN A 299 -23.82 -35.92 -8.34
N ALA A 300 -25.01 -35.33 -8.23
CA ALA A 300 -26.30 -35.43 -8.92
C ALA A 300 -27.11 -34.13 -8.63
N SER A 301 -27.92 -33.73 -9.61
CA SER A 301 -29.10 -32.85 -9.60
C SER A 301 -29.31 -31.81 -8.49
N GLN A 302 -29.38 -30.53 -8.87
CA GLN A 302 -30.45 -29.60 -8.43
C GLN A 302 -30.78 -28.57 -9.53
N PRO A 303 -32.04 -28.07 -9.56
CA PRO A 303 -32.73 -27.70 -10.80
C PRO A 303 -32.45 -26.29 -11.29
N SER A 304 -32.57 -26.14 -12.61
CA SER A 304 -32.49 -24.88 -13.37
C SER A 304 -33.67 -23.95 -13.05
N ILE A 305 -33.35 -22.75 -12.54
CA ILE A 305 -34.29 -21.62 -12.55
C ILE A 305 -34.04 -20.85 -13.85
N GLN A 306 -35.05 -20.83 -14.72
CA GLN A 306 -35.07 -20.01 -15.93
C GLN A 306 -35.21 -18.53 -15.53
N VAL A 307 -34.23 -17.70 -15.91
CA VAL A 307 -34.35 -16.24 -15.82
C VAL A 307 -34.78 -15.72 -17.19
N GLN A 308 -36.04 -15.30 -17.29
CA GLN A 308 -36.53 -14.51 -18.40
C GLN A 308 -35.84 -13.13 -18.39
N SER A 309 -35.30 -12.76 -19.53
CA SER A 309 -34.75 -11.43 -19.81
C SER A 309 -35.83 -10.36 -19.68
N ARG A 310 -35.66 -9.45 -18.71
CA ARG A 310 -36.37 -8.18 -18.68
C ARG A 310 -35.31 -7.08 -18.69
N GLU A 311 -35.33 -6.26 -19.73
CA GLU A 311 -34.47 -5.08 -19.85
C GLU A 311 -34.66 -4.16 -18.63
N PRO A 312 -33.60 -3.68 -17.95
CA PRO A 312 -33.75 -2.73 -16.88
C PRO A 312 -33.71 -1.30 -17.42
N ASN A 313 -34.85 -0.60 -17.28
CA ASN A 313 -34.87 0.86 -17.18
C ASN A 313 -34.06 1.28 -15.94
N LEU A 314 -32.90 1.90 -16.15
CA LEU A 314 -31.99 2.30 -15.08
C LEU A 314 -32.42 3.66 -14.51
N SER A 315 -32.84 3.69 -13.25
CA SER A 315 -32.96 4.94 -12.49
C SER A 315 -31.60 5.31 -11.90
N ASP A 316 -31.09 6.53 -12.14
CA ASP A 316 -29.82 7.07 -11.64
C ASP A 316 -29.82 7.43 -10.13
N SER A 317 -30.46 6.61 -9.29
CA SER A 317 -30.52 6.86 -7.83
C SER A 317 -29.41 6.13 -7.07
N LEU A 318 -28.89 6.73 -5.99
CA LEU A 318 -27.90 6.09 -5.10
C LEU A 318 -28.44 4.76 -4.57
N VAL A 319 -29.73 4.72 -4.25
CA VAL A 319 -30.44 3.54 -3.77
C VAL A 319 -30.32 2.37 -4.75
N ALA A 320 -30.33 2.63 -6.07
CA ALA A 320 -30.15 1.60 -7.10
C ALA A 320 -28.69 1.10 -7.21
N LYS A 321 -27.72 1.84 -6.67
CA LYS A 321 -26.29 1.48 -6.66
C LYS A 321 -25.88 0.73 -5.40
N VAL A 322 -26.71 0.71 -4.35
CA VAL A 322 -26.40 0.00 -3.10
C VAL A 322 -27.12 -1.34 -3.03
N GLN A 323 -26.38 -2.40 -2.74
CA GLN A 323 -26.95 -3.71 -2.39
C GLN A 323 -26.79 -3.94 -0.88
N VAL A 324 -27.91 -4.07 -0.16
CA VAL A 324 -27.92 -4.33 1.29
C VAL A 324 -28.74 -5.59 1.58
N ASN A 325 -28.20 -6.50 2.39
CA ASN A 325 -28.97 -7.65 2.89
C ASN A 325 -30.00 -7.18 3.93
N SER A 326 -31.29 -7.27 3.64
CA SER A 326 -32.38 -6.74 4.47
C SER A 326 -32.54 -7.40 5.85
N LYS A 327 -31.86 -8.52 6.10
CA LYS A 327 -31.94 -9.26 7.37
C LYS A 327 -31.02 -8.74 8.47
N GLU A 328 -30.16 -7.77 8.19
CA GLU A 328 -29.14 -7.29 9.14
C GLU A 328 -29.69 -6.18 10.06
N LEU A 329 -29.25 -6.16 11.33
CA LEU A 329 -29.79 -5.27 12.38
C LEU A 329 -29.57 -3.76 12.11
N PHE A 330 -28.51 -3.40 11.38
CA PHE A 330 -28.16 -2.00 11.10
C PHE A 330 -28.86 -1.44 9.85
N VAL A 331 -29.55 -2.28 9.07
CA VAL A 331 -30.10 -1.91 7.75
C VAL A 331 -31.04 -0.70 7.79
N PRO A 332 -31.96 -0.56 8.77
CA PRO A 332 -32.83 0.61 8.82
C PRO A 332 -32.03 1.92 8.94
N LYS A 333 -30.98 1.91 9.77
CA LYS A 333 -30.11 3.07 10.01
C LYS A 333 -29.24 3.38 8.79
N VAL A 334 -28.72 2.35 8.11
CA VAL A 334 -27.96 2.50 6.86
C VAL A 334 -28.85 3.03 5.73
N ASN A 335 -30.07 2.50 5.58
CA ASN A 335 -31.02 2.99 4.57
C ASN A 335 -31.39 4.46 4.81
N GLN A 336 -31.54 4.88 6.06
CA GLN A 336 -31.71 6.29 6.37
C GLN A 336 -30.50 7.11 5.89
N SER A 337 -29.28 6.67 6.17
CA SER A 337 -28.07 7.36 5.71
C SER A 337 -27.91 7.38 4.18
N ILE A 338 -28.36 6.34 3.47
CA ILE A 338 -28.39 6.31 1.99
C ILE A 338 -29.41 7.34 1.47
N ASN A 339 -30.57 7.48 2.11
CA ASN A 339 -31.56 8.49 1.76
C ASN A 339 -31.03 9.90 2.03
N ASP A 340 -30.37 10.10 3.17
CA ASP A 340 -29.75 11.37 3.54
C ASP A 340 -28.65 11.77 2.51
N LEU A 341 -27.79 10.82 2.13
CA LEU A 341 -26.82 11.01 1.05
C LEU A 341 -27.50 11.32 -0.28
N SER A 342 -28.58 10.62 -0.61
CA SER A 342 -29.35 10.86 -1.83
C SER A 342 -29.99 12.25 -1.87
N ALA A 343 -30.20 12.91 -0.73
CA ALA A 343 -30.69 14.29 -0.68
C ALA A 343 -29.60 15.31 -1.07
N ILE A 344 -28.33 14.98 -0.85
CA ILE A 344 -27.18 15.85 -1.12
C ILE A 344 -26.52 15.52 -2.46
N TYR A 345 -26.44 14.23 -2.81
CA TYR A 345 -25.59 13.74 -3.90
C TYR A 345 -26.38 13.60 -5.20
N LYS A 346 -25.84 14.20 -6.26
CA LYS A 346 -26.13 13.86 -7.65
C LYS A 346 -25.22 12.69 -8.01
N VAL A 347 -25.76 11.48 -8.08
CA VAL A 347 -24.96 10.27 -8.31
C VAL A 347 -24.50 10.23 -9.77
N PRO A 348 -23.18 10.33 -10.03
CA PRO A 348 -22.68 10.20 -11.39
C PRO A 348 -22.74 8.74 -11.84
N SER A 349 -22.89 8.51 -13.14
CA SER A 349 -22.87 7.17 -13.74
C SER A 349 -21.55 6.42 -13.47
N SER A 350 -20.47 7.16 -13.21
CA SER A 350 -19.15 6.65 -12.81
C SER A 350 -19.10 6.02 -11.43
N LEU A 351 -20.10 6.27 -10.55
CA LEU A 351 -20.21 5.55 -9.28
C LEU A 351 -20.60 4.10 -9.57
N THR A 352 -19.67 3.19 -9.31
CA THR A 352 -19.92 1.76 -9.49
C THR A 352 -20.82 1.23 -8.36
N PRO A 353 -21.67 0.23 -8.60
CA PRO A 353 -22.48 -0.36 -7.55
C PRO A 353 -21.61 -0.91 -6.41
N PHE A 354 -22.07 -0.75 -5.18
CA PHE A 354 -21.37 -1.20 -3.98
C PHE A 354 -22.31 -1.95 -3.04
N LYS A 355 -21.75 -2.74 -2.14
CA LYS A 355 -22.54 -3.55 -1.19
C LYS A 355 -22.33 -3.06 0.23
N VAL A 356 -23.37 -3.17 1.06
CA VAL A 356 -23.24 -3.00 2.51
C VAL A 356 -23.52 -4.34 3.16
N ASN A 357 -22.49 -4.89 3.82
CA ASN A 357 -22.52 -6.23 4.37
C ASN A 357 -22.21 -6.22 5.86
N THR A 358 -22.63 -7.29 6.53
CA THR A 358 -22.19 -7.58 7.89
C THR A 358 -20.72 -7.96 7.89
N MET A 359 -19.96 -7.32 8.77
CA MET A 359 -18.55 -7.59 9.00
C MET A 359 -18.35 -9.04 9.43
N ALA A 360 -17.40 -9.74 8.81
CA ALA A 360 -17.16 -11.15 9.13
C ALA A 360 -16.78 -11.32 10.63
N PRO A 361 -17.25 -12.37 11.33
CA PRO A 361 -17.06 -12.54 12.78
C PRO A 361 -15.63 -12.35 13.29
N LYS A 362 -14.63 -12.80 12.52
CA LYS A 362 -13.19 -12.65 12.84
C LYS A 362 -12.70 -11.20 12.93
N PHE A 363 -13.43 -10.26 12.34
CA PHE A 363 -13.10 -8.83 12.36
C PHE A 363 -13.97 -8.03 13.34
N GLN A 364 -15.01 -8.64 13.92
CA GLN A 364 -15.90 -8.03 14.91
C GLN A 364 -15.19 -7.88 16.27
N LYS A 365 -14.18 -7.00 16.33
CA LYS A 365 -13.44 -6.67 17.55
C LYS A 365 -14.14 -5.54 18.30
N LYS A 366 -13.86 -5.40 19.61
CA LYS A 366 -14.46 -4.37 20.49
C LYS A 366 -14.26 -2.92 20.01
N ASN A 367 -13.29 -2.65 19.13
CA ASN A 367 -12.94 -1.29 18.70
C ASN A 367 -13.01 -1.10 17.18
N VAL A 368 -13.61 -2.03 16.43
CA VAL A 368 -13.72 -1.95 14.97
C VAL A 368 -15.20 -1.90 14.61
N VAL A 369 -15.62 -0.73 14.10
CA VAL A 369 -17.03 -0.42 13.86
C VAL A 369 -17.42 -0.66 12.40
N GLY A 370 -16.52 -0.34 11.48
CA GLY A 370 -16.70 -0.52 10.04
C GLY A 370 -15.36 -0.54 9.30
N TYR A 371 -15.39 -0.93 8.04
CA TYR A 371 -14.33 -0.66 7.06
C TYR A 371 -14.90 -0.64 5.63
N TYR A 372 -14.27 0.10 4.74
CA TYR A 372 -14.49 0.02 3.30
C TYR A 372 -13.41 -0.84 2.61
N ASP A 373 -13.85 -1.75 1.73
CA ASP A 373 -12.99 -2.53 0.85
C ASP A 373 -13.09 -1.98 -0.59
N PRO A 374 -12.05 -1.26 -1.08
CA PRO A 374 -12.04 -0.68 -2.41
C PRO A 374 -12.04 -1.70 -3.56
N GLU A 375 -11.54 -2.91 -3.34
CA GLU A 375 -11.43 -3.92 -4.41
C GLU A 375 -12.77 -4.59 -4.69
N SER A 376 -13.53 -4.89 -3.64
CA SER A 376 -14.86 -5.49 -3.76
C SER A 376 -16.01 -4.47 -3.74
N SER A 377 -15.69 -3.18 -3.54
CA SER A 377 -16.65 -2.10 -3.32
C SER A 377 -17.67 -2.48 -2.25
N VAL A 378 -17.17 -2.89 -1.08
CA VAL A 378 -18.01 -3.32 0.05
C VAL A 378 -17.74 -2.44 1.27
N ILE A 379 -18.81 -1.90 1.85
CA ILE A 379 -18.80 -1.33 3.19
C ILE A 379 -19.21 -2.43 4.16
N ALA A 380 -18.31 -2.83 5.04
CA ALA A 380 -18.55 -3.87 6.03
C ALA A 380 -18.77 -3.23 7.40
N LEU A 381 -19.94 -3.47 8.02
CA LEU A 381 -20.31 -2.87 9.30
C LEU A 381 -20.44 -3.93 10.40
N ASN A 382 -19.98 -3.59 11.60
CA ASN A 382 -20.05 -4.49 12.74
C ASN A 382 -21.51 -4.59 13.24
N PRO A 383 -22.12 -5.78 13.27
CA PRO A 383 -23.53 -5.95 13.63
C PRO A 383 -23.79 -5.89 15.14
N SER A 384 -22.74 -5.77 15.96
CA SER A 384 -22.87 -5.72 17.42
C SER A 384 -23.74 -4.54 17.86
N SER A 385 -24.69 -4.82 18.75
CA SER A 385 -25.59 -3.82 19.34
C SER A 385 -24.85 -2.68 20.04
N ASN A 386 -23.63 -2.94 20.53
CA ASN A 386 -22.76 -1.94 21.16
C ASN A 386 -22.40 -0.77 20.23
N PHE A 387 -22.46 -1.00 18.91
CA PHE A 387 -22.17 0.01 17.90
C PHE A 387 -23.42 0.57 17.22
N GLY A 388 -24.62 0.10 17.60
CA GLY A 388 -25.87 0.54 16.99
C GLY A 388 -26.04 2.06 17.04
N ASP A 389 -25.49 2.71 18.06
CA ASP A 389 -25.54 4.17 18.27
C ASP A 389 -24.57 4.98 17.43
N VAL A 390 -23.61 4.37 16.73
CA VAL A 390 -22.60 5.08 15.91
C VAL A 390 -22.60 4.62 14.45
N ILE A 391 -23.50 3.69 14.11
CA ILE A 391 -23.46 2.96 12.85
C ILE A 391 -23.71 3.84 11.64
N GLN A 392 -24.50 4.91 11.78
CA GLN A 392 -24.79 5.83 10.67
C GLN A 392 -23.57 6.66 10.34
N SER A 393 -22.93 7.26 11.35
CA SER A 393 -21.73 8.06 11.10
C SER A 393 -20.53 7.19 10.69
N THR A 394 -20.43 5.95 11.19
CA THR A 394 -19.48 4.96 10.64
C THR A 394 -19.77 4.64 9.17
N PHE A 395 -21.02 4.39 8.80
CA PHE A 395 -21.35 4.18 7.38
C PHE A 395 -20.95 5.38 6.52
N LEU A 396 -21.20 6.61 6.97
CA LEU A 396 -20.78 7.83 6.25
C LEU A 396 -19.26 7.97 6.15
N HIS A 397 -18.52 7.53 7.15
CA HIS A 397 -17.05 7.47 7.12
C HIS A 397 -16.57 6.50 6.04
N GLU A 398 -17.06 5.27 6.05
CA GLU A 398 -16.68 4.25 5.05
C GLU A 398 -17.13 4.63 3.63
N PHE A 399 -18.29 5.27 3.51
CA PHE A 399 -18.74 5.85 2.25
C PHE A 399 -17.80 6.98 1.77
N GLY A 400 -17.22 7.74 2.70
CA GLY A 400 -16.18 8.72 2.39
C GLY A 400 -14.97 8.09 1.71
N HIS A 401 -14.48 6.95 2.22
CA HIS A 401 -13.41 6.18 1.56
C HIS A 401 -13.83 5.66 0.18
N LEU A 402 -15.09 5.25 0.02
CA LEU A 402 -15.64 4.83 -1.28
C LEU A 402 -15.60 5.97 -2.29
N ILE A 403 -16.10 7.15 -1.92
CA ILE A 403 -16.11 8.34 -2.79
C ILE A 403 -14.68 8.78 -3.13
N ASP A 404 -13.80 8.78 -2.13
CA ASP A 404 -12.38 9.09 -2.33
C ASP A 404 -11.73 8.17 -3.37
N TYR A 405 -12.04 6.88 -3.29
CA TYR A 405 -11.48 5.86 -4.17
C TYR A 405 -12.10 5.84 -5.57
N GLN A 406 -13.42 6.00 -5.68
CA GLN A 406 -14.14 5.83 -6.94
C GLN A 406 -14.30 7.12 -7.74
N LEU A 407 -14.40 8.28 -7.06
CA LEU A 407 -14.81 9.53 -7.71
C LEU A 407 -13.78 10.66 -7.64
N MET A 408 -12.88 10.68 -6.64
CA MET A 408 -12.01 11.84 -6.37
C MET A 408 -10.64 11.79 -7.04
N GLY A 409 -10.28 10.69 -7.69
CA GLY A 409 -8.92 10.47 -8.20
C GLY A 409 -8.83 9.57 -9.43
N PRO A 410 -7.62 9.40 -9.98
CA PRO A 410 -7.38 8.41 -11.03
C PRO A 410 -7.88 7.03 -10.64
N ILE A 411 -8.40 6.27 -11.61
CA ILE A 411 -8.99 4.95 -11.39
C ILE A 411 -8.06 4.06 -10.55
N GLY A 412 -8.55 3.58 -9.42
CA GLY A 412 -7.86 2.64 -8.56
C GLY A 412 -6.93 3.25 -7.50
N VAL A 413 -6.90 4.59 -7.37
CA VAL A 413 -6.12 5.31 -6.37
C VAL A 413 -7.04 6.26 -5.61
N TYR A 414 -6.89 6.33 -4.28
CA TYR A 414 -7.58 7.34 -3.47
C TYR A 414 -7.24 8.74 -4.00
N GLY A 415 -8.27 9.53 -4.33
CA GLY A 415 -8.11 10.91 -4.79
C GLY A 415 -7.33 11.76 -3.80
N SER A 416 -7.51 11.50 -2.51
CA SER A 416 -6.78 12.10 -1.39
C SER A 416 -5.28 11.80 -1.43
N GLN A 417 -4.80 10.77 -2.12
CA GLN A 417 -3.37 10.56 -2.36
C GLN A 417 -2.87 11.30 -3.61
N SER A 418 -3.77 11.60 -4.54
CA SER A 418 -3.42 12.19 -5.83
C SER A 418 -3.18 13.71 -5.77
N ALA A 419 -2.74 14.28 -6.90
CA ALA A 419 -2.66 15.73 -7.06
C ALA A 419 -4.04 16.40 -7.17
N ALA A 420 -5.11 15.65 -7.50
CA ALA A 420 -6.46 16.17 -7.68
C ALA A 420 -7.01 16.81 -6.40
N LEU A 421 -6.65 16.29 -5.22
CA LEU A 421 -7.06 16.83 -3.93
C LEU A 421 -5.95 17.62 -3.20
N ALA A 422 -5.05 18.28 -3.95
CA ALA A 422 -3.99 19.10 -3.35
C ALA A 422 -4.51 20.30 -2.53
N SER A 423 -5.63 20.90 -2.93
CA SER A 423 -6.31 21.97 -2.19
C SER A 423 -6.84 21.45 -0.84
N PHE A 424 -7.44 20.26 -0.82
CA PHE A 424 -7.89 19.58 0.39
C PHE A 424 -6.73 19.30 1.35
N LYS A 425 -5.62 18.73 0.86
CA LYS A 425 -4.42 18.48 1.66
C LYS A 425 -3.92 19.76 2.34
N THR A 426 -3.81 20.84 1.58
CA THR A 426 -3.36 22.14 2.09
C THR A 426 -4.30 22.66 3.18
N ALA A 427 -5.62 22.53 2.98
CA ALA A 427 -6.61 22.93 3.99
C ALA A 427 -6.49 22.11 5.28
N VAL A 428 -6.33 20.79 5.18
CA VAL A 428 -6.16 19.89 6.33
C VAL A 428 -4.88 20.21 7.10
N VAL A 429 -3.75 20.40 6.41
CA VAL A 429 -2.46 20.72 7.03
C VAL A 429 -2.52 22.05 7.81
N GLY A 430 -3.38 22.98 7.40
CA GLY A 430 -3.58 24.26 8.08
C GLY A 430 -4.55 24.22 9.27
N THR A 431 -5.00 23.04 9.72
CA THR A 431 -5.98 22.90 10.83
C THR A 431 -5.30 22.61 12.17
N LYS A 432 -5.90 23.08 13.27
CA LYS A 432 -5.42 22.80 14.63
C LYS A 432 -5.43 21.31 14.93
N LEU A 433 -6.38 20.56 14.37
CA LEU A 433 -6.40 19.10 14.48
C LEU A 433 -5.11 18.46 13.94
N TYR A 434 -4.68 18.85 12.75
CA TYR A 434 -3.46 18.31 12.13
C TYR A 434 -2.22 18.59 12.99
N ASP A 435 -2.09 19.82 13.50
CA ASP A 435 -1.00 20.19 14.39
C ASP A 435 -0.99 19.38 15.69
N ARG A 436 -2.17 19.17 16.32
CA ARG A 436 -2.30 18.34 17.52
C ARG A 436 -1.86 16.90 17.29
N LEU A 437 -2.31 16.27 16.20
CA LEU A 437 -1.95 14.89 15.87
C LEU A 437 -0.46 14.77 15.50
N LYS A 438 0.09 15.75 14.78
CA LYS A 438 1.52 15.80 14.43
C LYS A 438 2.38 16.00 15.66
N MET A 439 1.96 16.84 16.60
CA MET A 439 2.63 17.03 17.88
C MET A 439 2.60 15.73 18.71
N ALA A 440 1.45 15.08 18.79
CA ALA A 440 1.30 13.79 19.48
C ALA A 440 2.21 12.71 18.87
N TYR A 441 2.34 12.67 17.55
CA TYR A 441 3.25 11.75 16.88
C TYR A 441 4.73 12.03 17.21
N ARG A 442 5.13 13.30 17.27
CA ARG A 442 6.53 13.70 17.51
C ARG A 442 6.95 13.55 18.97
N THR A 443 6.08 13.95 19.89
CA THR A 443 6.39 14.02 21.32
C THR A 443 5.96 12.76 22.07
N GLY A 444 4.98 12.01 21.55
CA GLY A 444 4.31 10.96 22.29
C GLY A 444 3.36 11.50 23.37
N MET A 445 3.06 12.79 23.40
CA MET A 445 2.21 13.41 24.42
C MET A 445 0.90 13.92 23.81
N ILE A 446 -0.21 13.73 24.52
CA ILE A 446 -1.53 14.27 24.14
C ILE A 446 -2.11 15.10 25.27
N MET A 447 -2.94 16.09 24.91
CA MET A 447 -3.80 16.78 25.86
C MET A 447 -5.16 16.09 25.90
N ARG A 448 -5.63 15.69 27.09
CA ARG A 448 -6.97 15.14 27.29
C ARG A 448 -7.55 15.70 28.58
N ASP A 449 -8.74 16.29 28.48
CA ASP A 449 -9.45 16.88 29.62
C ASP A 449 -8.62 17.88 30.47
N GLY A 450 -7.67 18.57 29.82
CA GLY A 450 -6.78 19.55 30.47
C GLY A 450 -5.44 19.00 30.96
N GLU A 451 -5.21 17.70 30.89
CA GLU A 451 -3.99 17.03 31.36
C GLU A 451 -3.10 16.56 30.21
N ILE A 452 -1.78 16.59 30.42
CA ILE A 452 -0.78 16.01 29.50
C ILE A 452 -0.65 14.52 29.82
N ILE A 453 -0.95 13.67 28.86
CA ILE A 453 -0.83 12.22 28.97
C ILE A 453 0.26 11.72 28.02
N GLU A 454 1.20 10.93 28.54
CA GLU A 454 2.20 10.23 27.73
C GLU A 454 1.62 8.96 27.11
N LEU A 455 1.84 8.77 25.82
CA LEU A 455 1.37 7.64 25.05
C LEU A 455 2.39 6.50 25.09
N SER A 456 1.89 5.28 25.36
CA SER A 456 2.67 4.08 25.09
C SER A 456 3.08 3.98 23.61
N LYS A 457 4.19 3.29 23.34
CA LYS A 457 4.67 3.03 21.97
C LYS A 457 3.57 2.44 21.06
N ALA A 458 2.80 1.48 21.57
CA ALA A 458 1.72 0.83 20.83
C ALA A 458 0.57 1.78 20.44
N LEU A 459 0.33 2.85 21.19
CA LEU A 459 -0.63 3.90 20.84
C LEU A 459 -0.01 4.90 19.87
N ARG A 460 1.24 5.28 20.09
CA ARG A 460 1.99 6.17 19.19
C ARG A 460 2.09 5.61 17.77
N ASP A 461 2.30 4.30 17.63
CA ASP A 461 2.38 3.60 16.34
C ASP A 461 1.05 3.64 15.55
N LYS A 462 -0.08 4.01 16.19
CA LYS A 462 -1.38 4.19 15.52
C LYS A 462 -1.61 5.61 15.00
N ILE A 463 -0.82 6.59 15.43
CA ILE A 463 -0.99 7.99 15.00
C ILE A 463 -0.71 8.18 13.50
N PRO A 464 0.28 7.52 12.87
CA PRO A 464 0.47 7.62 11.42
C PRO A 464 -0.77 7.30 10.60
N TYR A 465 -1.58 6.32 11.03
CA TYR A 465 -2.86 6.01 10.41
C TYR A 465 -3.84 7.18 10.53
N LEU A 466 -3.98 7.78 11.72
CA LEU A 466 -4.82 8.96 11.94
C LEU A 466 -4.29 10.23 11.24
N LEU A 467 -3.03 10.25 10.82
CA LEU A 467 -2.43 11.33 10.02
C LEU A 467 -2.50 11.07 8.51
N SER A 468 -3.01 9.92 8.10
CA SER A 468 -3.14 9.56 6.70
C SER A 468 -4.19 10.42 6.00
N THR A 469 -3.99 10.68 4.71
CA THR A 469 -4.83 11.65 3.98
C THR A 469 -6.21 11.07 3.70
N GLU A 470 -6.30 9.75 3.55
CA GLU A 470 -7.50 8.97 3.33
C GLU A 470 -8.40 9.03 4.57
N GLU A 471 -7.81 8.85 5.75
CA GLU A 471 -8.53 8.97 7.02
C GLU A 471 -9.00 10.40 7.26
N PHE A 472 -8.19 11.40 6.93
CA PHE A 472 -8.65 12.80 7.00
C PHE A 472 -9.81 13.04 6.04
N PHE A 473 -9.75 12.51 4.82
CA PHE A 473 -10.83 12.65 3.85
C PHE A 473 -12.13 11.99 4.35
N ALA A 474 -12.08 10.73 4.80
CA ALA A 474 -13.25 10.02 5.31
C ALA A 474 -13.91 10.70 6.52
N ARG A 475 -13.11 11.17 7.49
CA ARG A 475 -13.61 11.95 8.63
C ARG A 475 -14.19 13.30 8.20
N SER A 476 -13.58 13.96 7.23
CA SER A 476 -14.06 15.23 6.71
C SER A 476 -15.38 15.06 5.95
N HIS A 477 -15.52 13.99 5.17
CA HIS A 477 -16.75 13.62 4.49
C HIS A 477 -17.88 13.37 5.50
N GLU A 478 -17.61 12.56 6.53
CA GLU A 478 -18.57 12.29 7.62
C GLU A 478 -19.06 13.57 8.31
N MET A 479 -18.14 14.48 8.68
CA MET A 479 -18.50 15.77 9.28
C MET A 479 -19.24 16.69 8.31
N TYR A 480 -18.84 16.72 7.04
CA TYR A 480 -19.46 17.54 6.01
C TYR A 480 -20.93 17.15 5.79
N ILE A 481 -21.23 15.85 5.66
CA ILE A 481 -22.60 15.37 5.50
C ILE A 481 -23.45 15.69 6.72
N ALA A 482 -22.93 15.44 7.94
CA ALA A 482 -23.65 15.74 9.17
C ALA A 482 -24.05 17.23 9.26
N ARG A 483 -23.15 18.13 8.84
CA ARG A 483 -23.39 19.59 8.85
C ARG A 483 -24.32 20.04 7.72
N LYS A 484 -24.17 19.52 6.50
CA LYS A 484 -25.07 19.82 5.37
C LYS A 484 -26.52 19.43 5.66
N LEU A 485 -26.73 18.34 6.41
CA LEU A 485 -28.06 17.90 6.85
C LEU A 485 -28.59 18.65 8.08
N GLY A 486 -27.75 19.41 8.79
CA GLY A 486 -28.09 19.95 10.11
C GLY A 486 -28.40 18.86 11.15
N SER A 487 -27.82 17.66 11.00
CA SER A 487 -28.17 16.49 11.81
C SER A 487 -27.41 16.49 13.15
N SER A 488 -28.10 16.92 14.21
CA SER A 488 -27.58 16.87 15.58
C SER A 488 -27.27 15.44 16.04
N GLU A 489 -28.02 14.45 15.54
CA GLU A 489 -27.79 13.04 15.84
C GLU A 489 -26.47 12.56 15.22
N LEU A 490 -26.20 12.82 13.94
CA LEU A 490 -24.93 12.42 13.31
C LEU A 490 -23.73 13.08 14.00
N LEU A 491 -23.84 14.36 14.38
CA LEU A 491 -22.81 15.06 15.16
C LEU A 491 -22.60 14.40 16.53
N ARG A 492 -23.68 13.98 17.21
CA ARG A 492 -23.59 13.22 18.47
C ARG A 492 -22.86 11.89 18.28
N GLN A 493 -23.13 11.16 17.19
CA GLN A 493 -22.45 9.90 16.87
C GLN A 493 -20.95 10.10 16.62
N ILE A 494 -20.58 11.14 15.87
CA ILE A 494 -19.18 11.52 15.63
C ILE A 494 -18.45 11.81 16.94
N ARG A 495 -19.04 12.63 17.82
CA ARG A 495 -18.47 12.95 19.14
C ARG A 495 -18.38 11.70 20.04
N LYS A 496 -19.30 10.74 19.90
CA LYS A 496 -19.23 9.46 20.60
C LYS A 496 -18.06 8.61 20.10
N LYS A 497 -17.86 8.51 18.77
CA LYS A 497 -16.69 7.84 18.16
C LYS A 497 -15.37 8.48 18.57
N GLU A 498 -15.33 9.81 18.63
CA GLU A 498 -14.15 10.55 19.09
C GLU A 498 -13.68 10.07 20.47
N LYS A 499 -14.61 9.92 21.41
CA LYS A 499 -14.34 9.43 22.79
C LYS A 499 -13.92 7.96 22.87
N MET A 500 -14.21 7.14 21.86
CA MET A 500 -13.79 5.74 21.80
C MET A 500 -12.29 5.59 21.46
N ASN A 501 -11.65 6.65 20.97
CA ASN A 501 -10.26 6.62 20.57
C ASN A 501 -9.35 7.19 21.67
N PHE A 502 -8.05 6.89 21.60
CA PHE A 502 -7.07 7.32 22.59
C PHE A 502 -6.65 8.78 22.40
N VAL A 503 -6.90 9.35 21.21
CA VAL A 503 -6.59 10.74 20.86
C VAL A 503 -7.79 11.37 20.13
N SER A 504 -8.03 12.66 20.38
CA SER A 504 -8.99 13.44 19.60
C SER A 504 -8.53 13.47 18.14
N HIS A 505 -9.43 13.07 17.24
CA HIS A 505 -9.12 12.85 15.84
C HIS A 505 -10.19 13.46 14.91
N TYR A 506 -11.07 14.32 15.43
CA TYR A 506 -12.05 15.09 14.68
C TYR A 506 -11.82 16.59 14.88
N TRP A 507 -12.31 17.39 13.93
CA TRP A 507 -12.19 18.84 14.03
C TRP A 507 -13.17 19.41 15.06
N ASP A 508 -12.76 20.52 15.65
CA ASP A 508 -13.68 21.43 16.32
C ASP A 508 -14.48 22.20 15.27
N ASP A 509 -15.69 22.64 15.60
CA ASP A 509 -16.64 23.17 14.61
C ASP A 509 -16.09 24.39 13.83
N ASP A 510 -15.30 25.24 14.49
CA ASP A 510 -14.64 26.38 13.84
C ASP A 510 -13.40 25.98 13.03
N ASP A 511 -12.67 24.96 13.46
CA ASP A 511 -11.47 24.46 12.76
C ASP A 511 -11.87 23.73 11.46
N PHE A 512 -13.06 23.13 11.43
CA PHE A 512 -13.56 22.41 10.26
C PHE A 512 -14.01 23.32 9.11
N LYS A 513 -14.43 24.56 9.37
CA LYS A 513 -15.02 25.47 8.35
C LYS A 513 -14.17 25.62 7.08
N LYS A 514 -12.84 25.68 7.22
CA LYS A 514 -11.93 25.80 6.07
C LYS A 514 -11.89 24.53 5.22
N VAL A 515 -11.93 23.36 5.86
CA VAL A 515 -11.98 22.07 5.18
C VAL A 515 -13.35 21.88 4.51
N GLU A 516 -14.43 22.27 5.19
CA GLU A 516 -15.80 22.25 4.68
C GLU A 516 -15.95 23.06 3.39
N GLN A 517 -15.43 24.30 3.35
CA GLN A 517 -15.46 25.14 2.14
C GLN A 517 -14.71 24.50 0.95
N VAL A 518 -13.58 23.84 1.22
CA VAL A 518 -12.78 23.19 0.18
C VAL A 518 -13.48 21.94 -0.34
N LEU A 519 -14.09 21.13 0.54
CA LEU A 519 -14.91 19.99 0.12
C LEU A 519 -16.12 20.43 -0.70
N ASP A 520 -16.79 21.51 -0.31
CA ASP A 520 -17.92 22.05 -1.05
C ASP A 520 -17.53 22.42 -2.49
N LYS A 521 -16.37 23.08 -2.65
CA LYS A 521 -15.82 23.40 -3.96
C LYS A 521 -15.49 22.14 -4.77
N ILE A 522 -14.80 21.18 -4.16
CA ILE A 522 -14.37 19.93 -4.81
C ILE A 522 -15.59 19.12 -5.28
N PHE A 523 -16.59 18.94 -4.43
CA PHE A 523 -17.79 18.18 -4.79
C PHE A 523 -18.65 18.88 -5.85
N ASN A 524 -18.70 20.22 -5.85
CA ASN A 524 -19.30 20.98 -6.95
C ASN A 524 -18.54 20.79 -8.27
N GLU A 525 -17.20 20.90 -8.26
CA GLU A 525 -16.36 20.73 -9.45
C GLU A 525 -16.47 19.33 -10.06
N HIS A 526 -16.66 18.31 -9.22
CA HIS A 526 -16.87 16.92 -9.65
C HIS A 526 -18.33 16.59 -9.97
N GLY A 527 -19.24 17.57 -9.88
CA GLY A 527 -20.67 17.39 -10.18
C GLY A 527 -21.39 16.43 -9.24
N ILE A 528 -20.89 16.26 -8.01
CA ILE A 528 -21.40 15.33 -7.00
C ILE A 528 -22.53 15.96 -6.19
N LEU A 529 -22.58 17.27 -6.03
CA LEU A 529 -23.66 17.94 -5.31
C LEU A 529 -24.87 18.16 -6.22
N LYS A 530 -26.07 18.11 -5.63
CA LYS A 530 -27.34 18.44 -6.29
C LYS A 530 -27.55 19.93 -6.49
#